data_AF-A0A7X6YH64-F1
#
_entry.id   AF-A0A7X6YH64-F1
#
_cell.length_a   1.000
_cell.length_b   1.000
_cell.length_c   1.000
_cell.angle_alpha   90.00
_cell.angle_beta   90.00
_cell.angle_gamma   90.00
#
_symmetry.space_group_name_H-M   'P 1'
#
loop_
_entity.id
_entity.type
_entity.pdbx_description
1 polymer ?
#
loop_
_entity_poly.entity_id
_entity_poly.type
_entity_poly.pdbx_seq_one_letter_code
_entity_poly.pdbx_strand_id
1 'polypeptide(L)'
;QAIYLGAANNRVAYLKQDGGNMVLSGELVFSYPTAVNTQSELHQTGGTLTGIYNWRVGNNAGSYGRIIKTGGHLAHSGYVLGVGFSSTGTVHGVNASELRMQGGTMKLSGAAGLSVSYNAGSYGYAEFSGGVTDLSKKSITVGKGGGTGLLRVTGGWVTNVYTVAVGSDATSTGRLELSGGVLGVNDVASSSTGVDSSTVLLDGGILRHEGTYGHPDFIHADVKRVALTTNGAVVQLQGYDCTIPAKLVNETGHAGAFTKLGPTRLTLSSPDSAFTGRITVAEGQLRVTGGVYLTGGVVVEDGAWLNLYDSSSAYATIHDARTASGTISRIDGTMTLAPAGALTCGDGAVVGGGGTLAGGLVVEAGGALGADKDGTGGALDVTGAVDFAAGAGVALTGYVSEELETPVAVLNAAGGIAVAAPLTVSLDGIVKPSLRADLNAEGTTLSVRFQPIGTVLCVR
;
A
#
# COMPACT_ATOMS: atom_id res chain seq x y z
N GLN A 1 -16.03 5.05 -40.51
CA GLN A 1 -17.36 4.41 -40.32
C GLN A 1 -17.33 3.68 -38.99
N ALA A 2 -18.43 3.63 -38.24
CA ALA A 2 -18.48 2.90 -36.96
C ALA A 2 -18.81 1.41 -37.19
N ILE A 3 -18.18 0.54 -36.41
CA ILE A 3 -18.45 -0.89 -36.33
C ILE A 3 -19.28 -1.11 -35.06
N TYR A 4 -20.51 -1.60 -35.25
CA TYR A 4 -21.42 -1.89 -34.15
C TYR A 4 -21.51 -3.39 -33.90
N LEU A 5 -21.13 -3.81 -32.70
CA LEU A 5 -21.49 -5.13 -32.18
C LEU A 5 -22.82 -4.97 -31.44
N GLY A 6 -23.83 -5.77 -31.80
CA GLY A 6 -25.17 -5.68 -31.18
C GLY A 6 -26.02 -4.52 -31.72
N ALA A 7 -26.31 -4.51 -33.02
CA ALA A 7 -27.03 -3.40 -33.65
C ALA A 7 -28.57 -3.43 -33.51
N ALA A 8 -29.14 -4.49 -32.94
CA ALA A 8 -30.60 -4.65 -32.77
C ALA A 8 -30.94 -5.07 -31.34
N ASN A 9 -32.11 -4.63 -30.86
CA ASN A 9 -32.62 -4.91 -29.52
C ASN A 9 -32.60 -6.40 -29.17
N ASN A 10 -32.30 -6.71 -27.90
CA ASN A 10 -32.35 -8.07 -27.35
C ASN A 10 -31.48 -9.09 -28.12
N ARG A 11 -30.36 -8.66 -28.69
CA ARG A 11 -29.41 -9.56 -29.37
C ARG A 11 -28.09 -9.67 -28.62
N VAL A 12 -27.49 -10.85 -28.77
CA VAL A 12 -26.12 -11.15 -28.35
C VAL A 12 -25.23 -11.12 -29.59
N ALA A 13 -24.15 -10.34 -29.55
CA ALA A 13 -23.09 -10.35 -30.54
C ALA A 13 -21.78 -10.82 -29.89
N TYR A 14 -21.11 -11.77 -30.51
CA TYR A 14 -19.88 -12.35 -30.00
C TYR A 14 -18.83 -12.40 -31.10
N LEU A 15 -17.69 -11.75 -30.87
CA LEU A 15 -16.53 -11.79 -31.75
C LEU A 15 -15.36 -12.42 -30.99
N LYS A 16 -14.86 -13.55 -31.50
CA LYS A 16 -13.68 -14.22 -30.97
C LYS A 16 -12.60 -14.29 -32.03
N GLN A 17 -11.37 -13.99 -31.65
CA GLN A 17 -10.20 -14.18 -32.49
C GLN A 17 -9.04 -14.76 -31.67
N ASP A 18 -8.50 -15.88 -32.14
CA ASP A 18 -7.30 -16.49 -31.58
C ASP A 18 -6.11 -16.25 -32.53
N GLY A 19 -5.13 -15.46 -32.10
CA GLY A 19 -3.97 -15.04 -32.89
C GLY A 19 -4.27 -13.94 -33.93
N GLY A 20 -3.29 -13.67 -34.80
CA GLY A 20 -3.43 -12.74 -35.94
C GLY A 20 -3.60 -11.25 -35.57
N ASN A 21 -3.83 -10.41 -36.58
CA ASN A 21 -4.03 -8.98 -36.40
C ASN A 21 -5.48 -8.60 -36.72
N MET A 22 -6.17 -7.96 -35.79
CA MET A 22 -7.47 -7.31 -35.99
C MET A 22 -7.25 -5.81 -36.04
N VAL A 23 -7.58 -5.18 -37.18
CA VAL A 23 -7.47 -3.73 -37.35
C VAL A 23 -8.85 -3.13 -37.56
N LEU A 24 -9.25 -2.26 -36.64
CA LEU A 24 -10.53 -1.56 -36.65
C LEU A 24 -10.27 -0.11 -37.04
N SER A 25 -10.51 0.20 -38.32
CA SER A 25 -10.32 1.54 -38.90
C SER A 25 -11.44 2.54 -38.55
N GLY A 26 -12.35 2.15 -37.65
CA GLY A 26 -13.56 2.88 -37.28
C GLY A 26 -13.75 2.98 -35.77
N GLU A 27 -14.82 3.67 -35.35
CA GLU A 27 -15.27 3.56 -33.95
C GLU A 27 -15.74 2.12 -33.69
N LEU A 28 -15.33 1.53 -32.57
CA LEU A 28 -15.88 0.25 -32.13
C LEU A 28 -16.90 0.51 -31.03
N VAL A 29 -18.15 0.20 -31.29
CA VAL A 29 -19.25 0.47 -30.37
C VAL A 29 -19.97 -0.83 -30.06
N PHE A 30 -20.02 -1.16 -28.78
CA PHE A 30 -20.80 -2.28 -28.25
C PHE A 30 -22.18 -1.73 -27.88
N SER A 31 -23.23 -2.17 -28.60
CA SER A 31 -24.59 -1.61 -28.69
C SER A 31 -24.71 -0.41 -29.64
N TYR A 32 -25.55 -0.53 -30.67
CA TYR A 32 -25.91 0.60 -31.56
C TYR A 32 -26.73 1.65 -30.81
N PRO A 33 -26.60 2.98 -31.00
CA PRO A 33 -27.15 4.05 -30.14
C PRO A 33 -28.65 3.98 -29.76
N THR A 34 -29.48 3.34 -30.58
CA THR A 34 -30.92 3.16 -30.29
C THR A 34 -31.28 1.77 -29.79
N ALA A 35 -30.32 0.84 -29.75
CA ALA A 35 -30.53 -0.52 -29.29
C ALA A 35 -30.53 -0.58 -27.75
N VAL A 36 -31.49 -1.32 -27.19
CA VAL A 36 -31.62 -1.59 -25.76
C VAL A 36 -31.46 -3.08 -25.47
N ASN A 37 -31.00 -3.40 -24.26
CA ASN A 37 -30.86 -4.78 -23.78
C ASN A 37 -30.00 -5.66 -24.71
N THR A 38 -28.90 -5.10 -25.24
CA THR A 38 -27.98 -5.87 -26.10
C THR A 38 -26.79 -6.39 -25.30
N GLN A 39 -26.29 -7.56 -25.67
CA GLN A 39 -25.05 -8.09 -25.13
C GLN A 39 -24.03 -8.13 -26.26
N SER A 40 -22.85 -7.58 -26.06
CA SER A 40 -21.80 -7.57 -27.09
C SER A 40 -20.44 -7.85 -26.48
N GLU A 41 -19.69 -8.77 -27.07
CA GLU A 41 -18.40 -9.17 -26.54
C GLU A 41 -17.34 -9.36 -27.62
N LEU A 42 -16.11 -8.97 -27.28
CA LEU A 42 -14.90 -9.18 -28.06
C LEU A 42 -13.87 -9.91 -27.21
N HIS A 43 -13.49 -11.12 -27.64
CA HIS A 43 -12.48 -11.94 -26.98
C HIS A 43 -11.31 -12.12 -27.94
N GLN A 44 -10.12 -11.67 -27.56
CA GLN A 44 -8.92 -11.85 -28.38
C GLN A 44 -7.73 -12.43 -27.60
N THR A 45 -7.30 -13.62 -28.01
CA THR A 45 -6.13 -14.32 -27.46
C THR A 45 -4.92 -14.10 -28.37
N GLY A 46 -3.81 -13.59 -27.85
CA GLY A 46 -2.60 -13.32 -28.64
C GLY A 46 -2.81 -12.26 -29.74
N GLY A 47 -1.84 -12.14 -30.66
CA GLY A 47 -1.97 -11.23 -31.81
C GLY A 47 -2.08 -9.74 -31.47
N THR A 48 -2.46 -8.92 -32.45
CA THR A 48 -2.63 -7.46 -32.28
C THR A 48 -4.09 -7.05 -32.46
N LEU A 49 -4.64 -6.25 -31.54
CA LEU A 49 -5.90 -5.53 -31.69
C LEU A 49 -5.59 -4.04 -31.85
N THR A 50 -5.85 -3.47 -33.01
CA THR A 50 -5.60 -2.05 -33.28
C THR A 50 -6.91 -1.31 -33.50
N GLY A 51 -7.11 -0.20 -32.79
CA GLY A 51 -8.22 0.72 -33.00
C GLY A 51 -7.76 2.16 -33.08
N ILE A 52 -8.27 2.91 -34.04
CA ILE A 52 -7.81 4.29 -34.30
C ILE A 52 -8.82 5.38 -33.94
N TYR A 53 -10.06 5.00 -33.61
CA TYR A 53 -11.13 5.90 -33.13
C TYR A 53 -11.69 5.41 -31.79
N ASN A 54 -12.69 6.12 -31.26
CA ASN A 54 -13.31 5.82 -29.97
C ASN A 54 -13.78 4.37 -29.87
N TRP A 55 -13.50 3.77 -28.72
CA TRP A 55 -14.06 2.48 -28.34
C TRP A 55 -15.03 2.70 -27.20
N ARG A 56 -16.27 2.24 -27.37
CA ARG A 56 -17.33 2.40 -26.38
C ARG A 56 -17.90 1.04 -26.04
N VAL A 57 -17.51 0.53 -24.90
CA VAL A 57 -18.01 -0.72 -24.35
C VAL A 57 -19.27 -0.40 -23.57
N GLY A 58 -20.42 -0.93 -24.03
CA GLY A 58 -21.78 -0.71 -23.51
C GLY A 58 -22.28 0.72 -23.65
N ASN A 59 -22.67 1.14 -24.86
CA ASN A 59 -23.00 2.54 -25.16
C ASN A 59 -24.40 3.02 -24.70
N ASN A 60 -25.34 2.11 -24.40
CA ASN A 60 -26.74 2.46 -24.12
C ASN A 60 -27.38 1.69 -22.96
N ALA A 61 -28.56 2.18 -22.57
CA ALA A 61 -29.53 1.56 -21.68
C ALA A 61 -29.64 0.04 -21.77
N GLY A 62 -29.44 -0.62 -20.64
CA GLY A 62 -29.64 -2.06 -20.50
C GLY A 62 -28.63 -2.89 -21.27
N SER A 63 -27.67 -2.28 -21.99
CA SER A 63 -26.69 -3.01 -22.77
C SER A 63 -25.50 -3.44 -21.92
N TYR A 64 -24.99 -4.62 -22.23
CA TYR A 64 -23.75 -5.17 -21.71
C TYR A 64 -22.67 -5.21 -22.80
N GLY A 65 -21.52 -4.62 -22.53
CA GLY A 65 -20.36 -4.68 -23.41
C GLY A 65 -19.16 -5.34 -22.72
N ARG A 66 -18.39 -6.14 -23.43
CA ARG A 66 -17.16 -6.73 -22.88
C ARG A 66 -16.02 -6.81 -23.88
N ILE A 67 -14.82 -6.40 -23.46
CA ILE A 67 -13.56 -6.69 -24.14
C ILE A 67 -12.68 -7.54 -23.21
N ILE A 68 -12.24 -8.71 -23.69
CA ILE A 68 -11.23 -9.53 -23.03
C ILE A 68 -10.03 -9.66 -23.97
N LYS A 69 -8.87 -9.21 -23.51
CA LYS A 69 -7.58 -9.40 -24.20
C LYS A 69 -6.67 -10.27 -23.35
N THR A 70 -6.26 -11.41 -23.89
CA THR A 70 -5.32 -12.33 -23.24
C THR A 70 -4.04 -12.39 -24.04
N GLY A 71 -2.91 -11.93 -23.49
CA GLY A 71 -1.62 -11.83 -24.21
C GLY A 71 -1.64 -10.86 -25.41
N GLY A 72 -0.58 -10.88 -26.24
CA GLY A 72 -0.50 -10.08 -27.48
C GLY A 72 -0.37 -8.57 -27.27
N HIS A 73 -0.85 -7.77 -28.23
CA HIS A 73 -0.83 -6.29 -28.20
C HIS A 73 -2.25 -5.71 -28.38
N LEU A 74 -2.64 -4.73 -27.56
CA LEU A 74 -3.81 -3.89 -27.76
C LEU A 74 -3.33 -2.45 -27.97
N ALA A 75 -3.42 -1.95 -29.19
CA ALA A 75 -3.08 -0.58 -29.54
C ALA A 75 -4.36 0.22 -29.77
N HIS A 76 -4.55 1.32 -29.05
CA HIS A 76 -5.64 2.23 -29.31
C HIS A 76 -5.13 3.67 -29.41
N SER A 77 -5.52 4.39 -30.47
CA SER A 77 -5.06 5.77 -30.74
C SER A 77 -6.20 6.78 -30.87
N GLY A 78 -7.41 6.41 -30.43
CA GLY A 78 -8.59 7.28 -30.46
C GLY A 78 -8.57 8.37 -29.39
N TYR A 79 -9.75 8.93 -29.07
CA TYR A 79 -9.89 9.92 -28.01
C TYR A 79 -10.28 9.29 -26.67
N VAL A 80 -11.06 8.20 -26.69
CA VAL A 80 -11.44 7.49 -25.47
C VAL A 80 -11.59 5.99 -25.70
N LEU A 81 -11.05 5.22 -24.74
CA LEU A 81 -11.49 3.86 -24.47
C LEU A 81 -12.46 3.94 -23.28
N GLY A 82 -13.75 3.96 -23.60
CA GLY A 82 -14.82 4.08 -22.62
C GLY A 82 -15.41 2.73 -22.27
N VAL A 83 -15.43 2.40 -20.98
CA VAL A 83 -16.04 1.19 -20.42
C VAL A 83 -17.26 1.62 -19.60
N GLY A 84 -18.46 1.45 -20.14
CA GLY A 84 -19.68 2.05 -19.58
C GLY A 84 -19.80 3.51 -20.02
N PHE A 85 -19.56 3.78 -21.30
CA PHE A 85 -19.55 5.13 -21.87
C PHE A 85 -20.72 5.33 -22.83
N SER A 86 -21.55 6.35 -22.60
CA SER A 86 -22.64 6.78 -23.48
C SER A 86 -22.35 8.15 -24.07
N SER A 87 -22.62 8.33 -25.36
CA SER A 87 -22.38 9.59 -26.07
C SER A 87 -23.56 10.56 -26.12
N THR A 88 -24.76 10.12 -25.74
CA THR A 88 -25.97 10.94 -25.89
C THR A 88 -26.19 11.91 -24.73
N GLY A 89 -25.36 11.85 -23.68
CA GLY A 89 -25.50 12.67 -22.46
C GLY A 89 -26.84 12.50 -21.73
N THR A 90 -27.72 11.64 -22.24
CA THR A 90 -29.10 11.47 -21.78
C THR A 90 -29.18 10.10 -21.14
N VAL A 91 -29.49 10.11 -19.85
CA VAL A 91 -29.56 8.93 -18.98
C VAL A 91 -30.67 8.03 -19.50
N HIS A 92 -30.29 6.95 -20.16
CA HIS A 92 -31.21 5.88 -20.47
C HIS A 92 -30.61 4.62 -19.86
N GLY A 93 -31.12 4.19 -18.71
CA GLY A 93 -30.90 2.87 -18.12
C GLY A 93 -29.50 2.53 -17.59
N VAL A 94 -29.43 1.42 -16.86
CA VAL A 94 -28.18 0.85 -16.34
C VAL A 94 -27.49 0.08 -17.45
N ASN A 95 -26.29 0.48 -17.85
CA ASN A 95 -25.40 -0.30 -18.71
C ASN A 95 -24.25 -0.86 -17.88
N ALA A 96 -23.87 -2.11 -18.14
CA ALA A 96 -22.75 -2.76 -17.46
C ALA A 96 -21.66 -3.05 -18.49
N SER A 97 -20.41 -2.77 -18.19
CA SER A 97 -19.34 -2.89 -19.18
C SER A 97 -18.03 -3.32 -18.58
N GLU A 98 -17.28 -4.09 -19.35
CA GLU A 98 -16.08 -4.76 -18.87
C GLU A 98 -14.91 -4.65 -19.85
N LEU A 99 -13.74 -4.32 -19.33
CA LEU A 99 -12.45 -4.46 -19.99
C LEU A 99 -11.55 -5.33 -19.12
N ARG A 100 -11.05 -6.44 -19.66
CA ARG A 100 -10.03 -7.27 -19.00
C ARG A 100 -8.77 -7.36 -19.84
N MET A 101 -7.64 -7.00 -19.23
CA MET A 101 -6.30 -7.17 -19.77
C MET A 101 -5.55 -8.25 -18.98
N GLN A 102 -5.43 -9.43 -19.58
CA GLN A 102 -4.83 -10.63 -18.99
C GLN A 102 -3.49 -10.94 -19.68
N GLY A 103 -2.48 -10.11 -19.42
CA GLY A 103 -1.16 -10.25 -20.03
C GLY A 103 -0.98 -9.46 -21.34
N GLY A 104 0.18 -9.62 -21.97
CA GLY A 104 0.53 -8.92 -23.20
C GLY A 104 0.91 -7.46 -22.97
N THR A 105 0.67 -6.62 -23.97
CA THR A 105 0.90 -5.18 -23.89
C THR A 105 -0.33 -4.41 -24.31
N MET A 106 -0.69 -3.36 -23.59
CA MET A 106 -1.70 -2.39 -23.99
C MET A 106 -1.05 -1.02 -24.09
N LYS A 107 -1.38 -0.28 -25.14
CA LYS A 107 -0.91 1.08 -25.33
C LYS A 107 -2.07 1.97 -25.75
N LEU A 108 -2.37 2.97 -24.93
CA LEU A 108 -3.21 4.09 -25.33
C LEU A 108 -2.31 5.21 -25.85
N SER A 109 -2.57 5.66 -27.07
CA SER A 109 -1.78 6.65 -27.77
C SER A 109 -2.65 7.80 -28.27
N GLY A 110 -2.03 8.88 -28.72
CA GLY A 110 -2.74 10.08 -29.16
C GLY A 110 -3.44 10.77 -27.98
N ALA A 111 -4.74 11.07 -28.15
CA ALA A 111 -5.54 11.74 -27.14
C ALA A 111 -6.34 10.77 -26.25
N ALA A 112 -6.10 9.46 -26.36
CA ALA A 112 -6.86 8.41 -25.70
C ALA A 112 -6.69 8.41 -24.17
N GLY A 113 -7.77 8.69 -23.44
CA GLY A 113 -7.91 8.36 -22.02
C GLY A 113 -8.66 7.06 -21.79
N LEU A 114 -8.46 6.45 -20.61
CA LEU A 114 -9.30 5.36 -20.12
C LEU A 114 -10.41 5.94 -19.24
N SER A 115 -11.66 5.71 -19.60
CA SER A 115 -12.80 6.07 -18.77
C SER A 115 -13.56 4.82 -18.37
N VAL A 116 -13.57 4.54 -17.07
CA VAL A 116 -14.30 3.44 -16.45
C VAL A 116 -15.56 4.04 -15.84
N SER A 117 -16.65 4.02 -16.60
CA SER A 117 -17.92 4.70 -16.38
C SER A 117 -17.85 6.22 -16.53
N TYR A 118 -18.70 6.80 -17.39
CA TYR A 118 -18.69 8.24 -17.70
C TYR A 118 -20.03 8.96 -17.47
N ASN A 119 -21.15 8.24 -17.34
CA ASN A 119 -22.47 8.88 -17.28
C ASN A 119 -23.34 8.32 -16.15
N ALA A 120 -24.35 9.07 -15.76
CA ALA A 120 -25.30 8.65 -14.75
C ALA A 120 -25.98 7.33 -15.14
N GLY A 121 -26.05 6.42 -14.17
CA GLY A 121 -26.60 5.08 -14.36
C GLY A 121 -25.64 4.06 -14.97
N SER A 122 -24.47 4.45 -15.49
CA SER A 122 -23.52 3.48 -16.05
C SER A 122 -22.71 2.75 -14.99
N TYR A 123 -22.41 1.48 -15.25
CA TYR A 123 -21.46 0.67 -14.52
C TYR A 123 -20.30 0.26 -15.44
N GLY A 124 -19.09 0.65 -15.07
CA GLY A 124 -17.86 0.30 -15.78
C GLY A 124 -16.93 -0.50 -14.89
N TYR A 125 -16.33 -1.55 -15.44
CA TYR A 125 -15.34 -2.38 -14.78
C TYR A 125 -14.10 -2.56 -15.67
N ALA A 126 -12.93 -2.21 -15.18
CA ALA A 126 -11.67 -2.46 -15.85
C ALA A 126 -10.73 -3.24 -14.94
N GLU A 127 -10.13 -4.31 -15.46
CA GLU A 127 -9.18 -5.16 -14.74
C GLU A 127 -7.88 -5.33 -15.52
N PHE A 128 -6.76 -5.13 -14.82
CA PHE A 128 -5.42 -5.43 -15.29
C PHE A 128 -4.82 -6.51 -14.39
N SER A 129 -4.66 -7.72 -14.92
CA SER A 129 -4.18 -8.88 -14.15
C SER A 129 -2.80 -9.37 -14.58
N GLY A 130 -2.18 -8.74 -15.58
CA GLY A 130 -0.86 -9.10 -16.08
C GLY A 130 -0.43 -8.27 -17.29
N GLY A 131 0.83 -8.40 -17.69
CA GLY A 131 1.38 -7.70 -18.86
C GLY A 131 1.81 -6.26 -18.56
N VAL A 132 1.96 -5.45 -19.61
CA VAL A 132 2.37 -4.03 -19.50
C VAL A 132 1.33 -3.15 -20.19
N THR A 133 0.73 -2.23 -19.44
CA THR A 133 -0.25 -1.26 -19.93
C THR A 133 0.34 0.14 -19.82
N ASP A 134 0.58 0.77 -20.97
CA ASP A 134 1.04 2.15 -21.07
C ASP A 134 -0.15 3.08 -21.36
N LEU A 135 -0.52 3.85 -20.34
CA LEU A 135 -1.54 4.90 -20.34
C LEU A 135 -0.90 6.29 -20.15
N SER A 136 0.40 6.44 -20.43
CA SER A 136 1.22 7.62 -20.10
C SER A 136 0.86 8.92 -20.87
N LYS A 137 -0.22 8.96 -21.65
CA LYS A 137 -0.57 10.14 -22.44
C LYS A 137 -1.82 10.89 -21.96
N LYS A 138 -2.62 10.31 -21.06
CA LYS A 138 -3.87 10.91 -20.56
C LYS A 138 -4.24 10.42 -19.17
N SER A 139 -5.22 11.07 -18.55
CA SER A 139 -5.80 10.64 -17.28
C SER A 139 -6.57 9.33 -17.40
N ILE A 140 -6.67 8.64 -16.26
CA ILE A 140 -7.67 7.60 -16.04
C ILE A 140 -8.81 8.23 -15.25
N THR A 141 -10.05 7.88 -15.58
CA THR A 141 -11.22 8.30 -14.82
C THR A 141 -12.06 7.11 -14.43
N VAL A 142 -12.39 7.00 -13.15
CA VAL A 142 -13.12 5.88 -12.56
C VAL A 142 -14.36 6.42 -11.87
N GLY A 143 -15.52 6.20 -12.49
CA GLY A 143 -16.80 6.72 -12.05
C GLY A 143 -16.89 8.22 -12.31
N LYS A 144 -17.39 8.61 -13.49
CA LYS A 144 -17.66 10.02 -13.83
C LYS A 144 -19.12 10.29 -14.16
N GLY A 145 -19.57 11.54 -14.01
CA GLY A 145 -20.84 12.03 -14.54
C GLY A 145 -22.07 11.37 -13.91
N GLY A 146 -21.97 10.93 -12.65
CA GLY A 146 -23.00 10.14 -11.95
C GLY A 146 -22.90 8.62 -12.16
N GLY A 147 -21.88 8.15 -12.88
CA GLY A 147 -21.67 6.72 -13.12
C GLY A 147 -20.87 6.02 -12.01
N THR A 148 -20.93 4.69 -12.00
CA THR A 148 -20.21 3.80 -11.09
C THR A 148 -19.06 3.10 -11.81
N GLY A 149 -17.82 3.44 -11.47
CA GLY A 149 -16.62 2.82 -12.03
C GLY A 149 -15.85 1.97 -11.01
N LEU A 150 -15.33 0.83 -11.45
CA LEU A 150 -14.37 0.03 -10.70
C LEU A 150 -13.15 -0.26 -11.57
N LEU A 151 -12.00 0.26 -11.16
CA LEU A 151 -10.70 -0.08 -11.70
C LEU A 151 -9.97 -1.02 -10.74
N ARG A 152 -9.55 -2.19 -11.23
CA ARG A 152 -8.79 -3.17 -10.47
C ARG A 152 -7.45 -3.47 -11.14
N VAL A 153 -6.38 -3.46 -10.34
CA VAL A 153 -5.05 -3.92 -10.75
C VAL A 153 -4.66 -5.07 -9.82
N THR A 154 -4.65 -6.29 -10.36
CA THR A 154 -4.30 -7.52 -9.63
C THR A 154 -2.94 -8.07 -10.04
N GLY A 155 -2.35 -7.57 -11.13
CA GLY A 155 -1.06 -8.02 -11.63
C GLY A 155 -0.55 -7.20 -12.82
N GLY A 156 0.69 -7.46 -13.23
CA GLY A 156 1.34 -6.74 -14.32
C GLY A 156 1.77 -5.32 -13.94
N TRP A 157 1.93 -4.48 -14.95
CA TRP A 157 2.41 -3.11 -14.83
C TRP A 157 1.48 -2.16 -15.57
N VAL A 158 0.91 -1.18 -14.87
CA VAL A 158 0.07 -0.13 -15.45
C VAL A 158 0.74 1.21 -15.20
N THR A 159 1.17 1.91 -16.25
CA THR A 159 1.80 3.22 -16.12
C THR A 159 0.85 4.32 -16.62
N ASN A 160 0.63 5.32 -15.79
CA ASN A 160 -0.14 6.51 -16.08
C ASN A 160 0.59 7.73 -15.52
N VAL A 161 1.28 8.53 -16.33
CA VAL A 161 2.01 9.72 -15.82
C VAL A 161 1.09 10.92 -15.52
N TYR A 162 -0.21 10.67 -15.34
CA TYR A 162 -1.24 11.66 -15.05
C TYR A 162 -2.02 11.22 -13.79
N THR A 163 -3.04 12.01 -13.45
CA THR A 163 -3.99 11.71 -12.38
C THR A 163 -4.87 10.52 -12.73
N VAL A 164 -5.05 9.63 -11.75
CA VAL A 164 -6.18 8.70 -11.69
C VAL A 164 -7.30 9.37 -10.89
N ALA A 165 -8.32 9.84 -11.61
CA ALA A 165 -9.48 10.47 -11.01
C ALA A 165 -10.49 9.38 -10.57
N VAL A 166 -10.74 9.28 -9.26
CA VAL A 166 -11.65 8.30 -8.65
C VAL A 166 -12.85 9.05 -8.07
N GLY A 167 -14.02 8.91 -8.70
CA GLY A 167 -15.21 9.68 -8.36
C GLY A 167 -15.11 11.11 -8.89
N SER A 168 -15.55 11.29 -10.13
CA SER A 168 -15.55 12.56 -10.84
C SER A 168 -16.99 13.05 -11.03
N ASP A 169 -17.37 14.12 -10.35
CA ASP A 169 -18.71 14.75 -10.35
C ASP A 169 -19.65 14.24 -9.24
N ALA A 170 -20.61 15.09 -8.87
CA ALA A 170 -21.66 14.76 -7.91
C ALA A 170 -22.37 13.46 -8.32
N THR A 171 -22.74 12.63 -7.34
CA THR A 171 -23.39 11.31 -7.51
C THR A 171 -22.56 10.21 -8.20
N SER A 172 -21.34 10.50 -8.66
CA SER A 172 -20.46 9.48 -9.24
C SER A 172 -19.87 8.58 -8.14
N THR A 173 -19.71 7.29 -8.43
CA THR A 173 -19.05 6.34 -7.54
C THR A 173 -17.80 5.81 -8.21
N GLY A 174 -16.63 6.09 -7.66
CA GLY A 174 -15.37 5.60 -8.18
C GLY A 174 -14.71 4.67 -7.17
N ARG A 175 -14.28 3.50 -7.62
CA ARG A 175 -13.47 2.58 -6.81
C ARG A 175 -12.21 2.17 -7.54
N LEU A 176 -11.06 2.43 -6.92
CA LEU A 176 -9.77 1.89 -7.33
C LEU A 176 -9.37 0.78 -6.36
N GLU A 177 -8.99 -0.39 -6.89
CA GLU A 177 -8.45 -1.50 -6.12
C GLU A 177 -7.07 -1.88 -6.65
N LEU A 178 -6.08 -1.89 -5.77
CA LEU A 178 -4.75 -2.39 -6.05
C LEU A 178 -4.50 -3.57 -5.11
N SER A 179 -4.43 -4.78 -5.67
CA SER A 179 -4.21 -6.01 -4.89
C SER A 179 -3.01 -6.83 -5.38
N GLY A 180 -2.27 -6.31 -6.35
CA GLY A 180 -1.10 -6.93 -6.94
C GLY A 180 -0.54 -6.10 -8.10
N GLY A 181 0.61 -6.51 -8.65
CA GLY A 181 1.27 -5.79 -9.74
C GLY A 181 1.75 -4.39 -9.33
N VAL A 182 1.91 -3.51 -10.33
CA VAL A 182 2.34 -2.12 -10.15
C VAL A 182 1.36 -1.19 -10.87
N LEU A 183 0.84 -0.20 -10.15
CA LEU A 183 0.12 0.94 -10.70
C LEU A 183 0.99 2.18 -10.52
N GLY A 184 1.66 2.58 -11.60
CA GLY A 184 2.42 3.81 -11.68
C GLY A 184 1.52 5.00 -12.04
N VAL A 185 1.44 6.01 -11.18
CA VAL A 185 0.57 7.19 -11.34
C VAL A 185 1.30 8.49 -11.01
N ASN A 186 0.84 9.64 -11.50
CA ASN A 186 1.30 10.93 -10.96
C ASN A 186 0.67 11.16 -9.58
N ASP A 187 -0.64 11.02 -9.50
CA ASP A 187 -1.42 11.14 -8.28
C ASP A 187 -2.77 10.42 -8.42
N VAL A 188 -3.46 10.25 -7.29
CA VAL A 188 -4.83 9.78 -7.19
C VAL A 188 -5.66 10.87 -6.53
N ALA A 189 -6.76 11.28 -7.18
CA ALA A 189 -7.59 12.37 -6.71
C ALA A 189 -9.08 12.14 -7.00
N SER A 190 -9.96 12.87 -6.32
CA SER A 190 -11.38 12.99 -6.64
C SER A 190 -11.62 14.33 -7.33
N SER A 191 -12.06 14.35 -8.59
CA SER A 191 -12.06 15.60 -9.38
C SER A 191 -13.16 16.61 -9.03
N SER A 192 -13.90 16.40 -7.94
CA SER A 192 -14.93 17.33 -7.45
C SER A 192 -15.09 17.26 -5.94
N THR A 193 -15.26 18.43 -5.34
CA THR A 193 -15.61 18.57 -3.93
C THR A 193 -17.04 18.04 -3.71
N GLY A 194 -17.25 17.21 -2.69
CA GLY A 194 -18.59 16.71 -2.30
C GLY A 194 -19.02 15.37 -2.90
N VAL A 195 -18.12 14.60 -3.53
CA VAL A 195 -18.39 13.20 -3.90
C VAL A 195 -18.14 12.32 -2.69
N ASP A 196 -19.17 11.71 -2.10
CA ASP A 196 -19.04 10.87 -0.90
C ASP A 196 -18.59 9.42 -1.22
N SER A 197 -18.37 9.11 -2.49
CA SER A 197 -18.23 7.74 -3.02
C SER A 197 -16.93 7.47 -3.76
N SER A 198 -15.87 8.26 -3.53
CA SER A 198 -14.51 7.96 -4.00
C SER A 198 -13.78 7.04 -3.01
N THR A 199 -13.52 5.80 -3.43
CA THR A 199 -12.85 4.79 -2.60
C THR A 199 -11.60 4.25 -3.27
N VAL A 200 -10.51 4.19 -2.51
CA VAL A 200 -9.28 3.48 -2.89
C VAL A 200 -9.06 2.36 -1.89
N LEU A 201 -8.94 1.12 -2.37
CA LEU A 201 -8.58 -0.04 -1.57
C LEU A 201 -7.16 -0.48 -1.95
N LEU A 202 -6.28 -0.48 -0.96
CA LEU A 202 -4.90 -0.94 -1.08
C LEU A 202 -4.77 -2.26 -0.32
N ASP A 203 -4.66 -3.35 -1.10
CA ASP A 203 -4.63 -4.74 -0.66
C ASP A 203 -3.38 -5.44 -1.18
N GLY A 204 -2.24 -4.76 -1.07
CA GLY A 204 -0.98 -5.13 -1.70
C GLY A 204 -0.80 -4.42 -3.05
N GLY A 205 0.09 -4.96 -3.89
CA GLY A 205 0.56 -4.29 -5.10
C GLY A 205 1.33 -3.00 -4.80
N ILE A 206 2.03 -2.47 -5.81
CA ILE A 206 2.85 -1.26 -5.66
C ILE A 206 2.15 -0.06 -6.31
N LEU A 207 1.79 0.93 -5.51
CA LEU A 207 1.37 2.25 -5.99
C LEU A 207 2.63 3.10 -6.16
N ARG A 208 3.03 3.34 -7.40
CA ARG A 208 4.31 3.99 -7.72
C ARG A 208 4.10 5.41 -8.24
N HIS A 209 4.90 6.35 -7.77
CA HIS A 209 4.92 7.70 -8.35
C HIS A 209 5.71 7.69 -9.67
N GLU A 210 5.04 8.03 -10.76
CA GLU A 210 5.60 8.17 -12.12
C GLU A 210 5.67 9.63 -12.59
N GLY A 211 5.25 10.56 -11.73
CA GLY A 211 5.16 11.96 -12.06
C GLY A 211 6.52 12.57 -12.38
N THR A 212 6.62 13.28 -13.51
CA THR A 212 7.77 14.14 -13.80
C THR A 212 7.61 15.53 -13.17
N TYR A 213 6.40 15.87 -12.74
CA TYR A 213 6.06 17.14 -12.10
C TYR A 213 5.75 16.85 -10.63
N GLY A 214 6.44 17.53 -9.73
CA GLY A 214 6.28 17.35 -8.28
C GLY A 214 4.92 17.83 -7.79
N HIS A 215 3.87 17.05 -8.04
CA HIS A 215 2.60 17.25 -7.37
C HIS A 215 2.83 16.94 -5.88
N PRO A 216 2.59 17.88 -4.96
CA PRO A 216 2.92 17.67 -3.56
C PRO A 216 2.08 16.56 -2.93
N ASP A 217 0.85 16.36 -3.44
CA ASP A 217 -0.07 15.33 -2.96
C ASP A 217 -0.13 14.14 -3.93
N PHE A 218 0.23 12.97 -3.44
CA PHE A 218 0.21 11.71 -4.17
C PHE A 218 -1.16 11.02 -4.10
N ILE A 219 -1.81 11.06 -2.94
CA ILE A 219 -3.22 10.70 -2.79
C ILE A 219 -3.92 11.87 -2.11
N HIS A 220 -4.76 12.57 -2.87
CA HIS A 220 -5.34 13.85 -2.48
C HIS A 220 -6.37 13.70 -1.36
N ALA A 221 -6.54 14.75 -0.57
CA ALA A 221 -7.46 14.78 0.58
C ALA A 221 -8.94 14.64 0.18
N ASP A 222 -9.26 14.88 -1.09
CA ASP A 222 -10.60 14.76 -1.65
C ASP A 222 -11.02 13.30 -1.92
N VAL A 223 -10.09 12.35 -1.86
CA VAL A 223 -10.38 10.91 -1.85
C VAL A 223 -10.99 10.56 -0.49
N LYS A 224 -12.28 10.22 -0.48
CA LYS A 224 -13.06 10.10 0.76
C LYS A 224 -12.63 8.96 1.66
N ARG A 225 -12.26 7.84 1.05
CA ARG A 225 -11.86 6.65 1.78
C ARG A 225 -10.67 5.98 1.10
N VAL A 226 -9.55 5.95 1.80
CA VAL A 226 -8.39 5.11 1.44
C VAL A 226 -8.28 4.01 2.49
N ALA A 227 -8.72 2.81 2.13
CA ALA A 227 -8.78 1.67 3.02
C ALA A 227 -7.61 0.71 2.77
N LEU A 228 -7.06 0.18 3.85
CA LEU A 228 -5.90 -0.71 3.87
C LEU A 228 -6.28 -2.08 4.42
N THR A 229 -5.90 -3.15 3.74
CA THR A 229 -6.01 -4.53 4.27
C THR A 229 -4.73 -4.92 5.02
N THR A 230 -4.67 -6.16 5.52
CA THR A 230 -3.45 -6.74 6.09
C THR A 230 -2.28 -6.83 5.10
N ASN A 231 -2.55 -6.94 3.79
CA ASN A 231 -1.53 -6.86 2.76
C ASN A 231 -1.05 -5.42 2.53
N GLY A 232 -1.92 -4.44 2.85
CA GLY A 232 -1.57 -3.05 3.05
C GLY A 232 -1.31 -2.23 1.79
N ALA A 233 -0.95 -0.98 2.01
CA ALA A 233 -0.41 -0.11 0.97
C ALA A 233 1.09 -0.37 0.79
N VAL A 234 1.55 -0.53 -0.45
CA VAL A 234 2.98 -0.42 -0.78
C VAL A 234 3.18 0.78 -1.69
N VAL A 235 3.76 1.85 -1.15
CA VAL A 235 3.98 3.11 -1.85
C VAL A 235 5.45 3.25 -2.23
N GLN A 236 5.72 3.37 -3.53
CA GLN A 236 7.07 3.58 -4.05
C GLN A 236 7.20 4.97 -4.66
N LEU A 237 8.11 5.78 -4.10
CA LEU A 237 8.42 7.09 -4.67
C LEU A 237 9.74 7.06 -5.44
N GLN A 238 9.78 7.73 -6.59
CA GLN A 238 10.99 7.92 -7.38
C GLN A 238 11.11 9.42 -7.72
N GLY A 239 12.25 10.02 -7.35
CA GLY A 239 12.65 11.36 -7.79
C GLY A 239 12.11 12.54 -6.97
N TYR A 240 10.92 12.45 -6.38
CA TYR A 240 10.31 13.56 -5.63
C TYR A 240 9.80 13.15 -4.25
N ASP A 241 9.78 14.14 -3.36
CA ASP A 241 9.05 14.06 -2.10
C ASP A 241 7.55 14.24 -2.36
N CYS A 242 6.73 13.44 -1.70
CA CYS A 242 5.28 13.49 -1.84
C CYS A 242 4.59 13.46 -0.47
N THR A 243 3.30 13.78 -0.48
CA THR A 243 2.41 13.79 0.69
C THR A 243 1.16 12.96 0.40
N ILE A 244 0.62 12.29 1.41
CA ILE A 244 -0.71 11.71 1.41
C ILE A 244 -1.52 12.44 2.49
N PRO A 245 -2.27 13.49 2.09
CA PRO A 245 -3.22 14.15 2.99
C PRO A 245 -4.55 13.39 3.12
N ALA A 246 -4.81 12.39 2.28
CA ALA A 246 -5.97 11.51 2.44
C ALA A 246 -5.91 10.73 3.76
N LYS A 247 -7.08 10.55 4.38
CA LYS A 247 -7.23 9.71 5.58
C LYS A 247 -7.03 8.23 5.21
N LEU A 248 -6.08 7.58 5.87
CA LEU A 248 -5.85 6.14 5.74
C LEU A 248 -6.57 5.38 6.85
N VAL A 249 -7.39 4.40 6.52
CA VAL A 249 -8.18 3.61 7.49
C VAL A 249 -8.01 2.11 7.28
N ASN A 250 -8.30 1.33 8.31
CA ASN A 250 -8.48 -0.11 8.17
C ASN A 250 -9.66 -0.41 7.26
N GLU A 251 -9.49 -1.38 6.34
CA GLU A 251 -10.62 -2.06 5.74
C GLU A 251 -11.32 -2.93 6.80
N THR A 252 -12.62 -3.17 6.63
CA THR A 252 -13.42 -3.91 7.60
C THR A 252 -12.83 -5.29 7.85
N GLY A 253 -12.53 -5.61 9.11
CA GLY A 253 -11.97 -6.91 9.50
C GLY A 253 -10.46 -7.05 9.29
N HIS A 254 -9.76 -5.99 8.88
CA HIS A 254 -8.32 -6.00 8.66
C HIS A 254 -7.59 -5.01 9.57
N ALA A 255 -6.38 -5.38 10.01
CA ALA A 255 -5.39 -4.44 10.51
C ALA A 255 -4.54 -3.96 9.32
N GLY A 256 -4.87 -2.78 8.80
CA GLY A 256 -4.30 -2.19 7.60
C GLY A 256 -2.80 -1.95 7.70
N ALA A 257 -1.98 -2.54 6.82
CA ALA A 257 -0.53 -2.35 6.82
C ALA A 257 -0.08 -1.24 5.86
N PHE A 258 1.13 -0.70 6.07
CA PHE A 258 1.70 0.36 5.24
C PHE A 258 3.20 0.13 5.02
N THR A 259 3.64 0.14 3.77
CA THR A 259 5.04 -0.02 3.36
C THR A 259 5.48 1.15 2.47
N LYS A 260 6.56 1.81 2.85
CA LYS A 260 7.23 2.86 2.07
C LYS A 260 8.49 2.31 1.40
N LEU A 261 8.58 2.47 0.09
CA LEU A 261 9.75 2.14 -0.75
C LEU A 261 10.30 3.39 -1.46
N GLY A 262 11.52 3.28 -2.00
CA GLY A 262 12.18 4.33 -2.76
C GLY A 262 12.90 5.38 -1.90
N PRO A 263 13.88 6.10 -2.45
CA PRO A 263 14.83 6.88 -1.66
C PRO A 263 14.29 8.23 -1.14
N THR A 264 13.19 8.73 -1.69
CA THR A 264 12.65 10.06 -1.34
C THR A 264 11.73 10.02 -0.14
N ARG A 265 11.33 11.20 0.36
CA ARG A 265 10.45 11.31 1.52
C ARG A 265 8.98 11.21 1.11
N LEU A 266 8.23 10.37 1.82
CA LEU A 266 6.77 10.39 1.83
C LEU A 266 6.27 10.98 3.14
N THR A 267 5.30 11.89 3.08
CA THR A 267 4.65 12.46 4.28
C THR A 267 3.22 11.97 4.41
N LEU A 268 2.84 11.40 5.54
CA LEU A 268 1.43 11.14 5.91
C LEU A 268 0.93 12.31 6.77
N SER A 269 0.02 13.13 6.24
CA SER A 269 -0.36 14.39 6.88
C SER A 269 -1.79 14.44 7.42
N SER A 270 -2.62 13.43 7.13
CA SER A 270 -3.98 13.37 7.69
C SER A 270 -3.97 13.08 9.19
N PRO A 271 -4.51 13.97 10.06
CA PRO A 271 -4.60 13.71 11.50
C PRO A 271 -5.55 12.55 11.83
N ASP A 272 -6.48 12.26 10.92
CA ASP A 272 -7.52 11.25 11.13
C ASP A 272 -7.10 9.85 10.70
N SER A 273 -5.88 9.66 10.20
CA SER A 273 -5.39 8.33 9.83
C SER A 273 -5.47 7.36 11.03
N ALA A 274 -6.05 6.19 10.79
CA ALA A 274 -6.47 5.24 11.82
C ALA A 274 -6.28 3.77 11.41
N PHE A 275 -5.30 3.50 10.54
CA PHE A 275 -4.89 2.12 10.29
C PHE A 275 -4.00 1.62 11.44
N THR A 276 -4.04 0.31 11.71
CA THR A 276 -3.43 -0.29 12.91
C THR A 276 -2.50 -1.47 12.62
N GLY A 277 -2.29 -1.80 11.35
CA GLY A 277 -1.34 -2.83 10.94
C GLY A 277 0.10 -2.34 10.98
N ARG A 278 1.02 -3.20 10.53
CA ARG A 278 2.47 -2.94 10.54
C ARG A 278 2.82 -1.77 9.64
N ILE A 279 3.78 -0.95 10.10
CA ILE A 279 4.45 0.06 9.29
C ILE A 279 5.85 -0.42 8.91
N THR A 280 6.17 -0.40 7.64
CA THR A 280 7.49 -0.74 7.11
C THR A 280 8.06 0.45 6.33
N VAL A 281 9.28 0.86 6.65
CA VAL A 281 10.05 1.83 5.85
C VAL A 281 11.28 1.10 5.32
N ALA A 282 11.23 0.69 4.06
CA ALA A 282 12.30 -0.07 3.44
C ALA A 282 13.43 0.83 2.90
N GLU A 283 13.07 2.03 2.42
CA GLU A 283 14.02 2.98 1.85
C GLU A 283 13.52 4.42 2.06
N GLY A 284 14.48 5.34 2.11
CA GLY A 284 14.22 6.77 2.20
C GLY A 284 13.55 7.15 3.53
N GLN A 285 12.68 8.16 3.48
CA GLN A 285 12.02 8.66 4.69
C GLN A 285 10.50 8.49 4.61
N LEU A 286 9.90 7.97 5.68
CA LEU A 286 8.48 8.14 5.97
C LEU A 286 8.34 9.16 7.10
N ARG A 287 7.77 10.32 6.79
CA ARG A 287 7.43 11.34 7.79
C ARG A 287 5.95 11.24 8.12
N VAL A 288 5.60 11.25 9.39
CA VAL A 288 4.21 11.31 9.85
C VAL A 288 3.99 12.64 10.55
N THR A 289 3.15 13.49 9.96
CA THR A 289 2.75 14.78 10.54
C THR A 289 1.28 14.79 10.95
N GLY A 290 0.53 13.74 10.58
CA GLY A 290 -0.82 13.47 11.03
C GLY A 290 -0.89 12.38 12.10
N GLY A 291 -1.95 11.56 12.03
CA GLY A 291 -2.27 10.52 13.00
C GLY A 291 -1.73 9.14 12.62
N VAL A 292 -1.15 8.40 13.56
CA VAL A 292 -0.75 7.00 13.34
C VAL A 292 -0.80 6.16 14.61
N TYR A 293 -1.05 4.86 14.45
CA TYR A 293 -0.97 3.84 15.49
C TYR A 293 0.18 2.89 15.20
N LEU A 294 0.98 2.55 16.22
CA LEU A 294 2.09 1.58 16.10
C LEU A 294 1.69 0.17 16.56
N THR A 295 0.40 -0.07 16.75
CA THR A 295 -0.17 -1.31 17.30
C THR A 295 0.28 -2.56 16.54
N GLY A 296 0.39 -2.50 15.21
CA GLY A 296 0.82 -3.63 14.37
C GLY A 296 2.34 -3.85 14.30
N GLY A 297 3.12 -3.04 15.01
CA GLY A 297 4.58 -3.06 15.00
C GLY A 297 5.20 -2.21 13.88
N VAL A 298 6.53 -2.08 13.94
CA VAL A 298 7.31 -1.20 13.06
C VAL A 298 8.52 -1.95 12.51
N VAL A 299 8.80 -1.78 11.22
CA VAL A 299 10.04 -2.21 10.58
C VAL A 299 10.69 -1.00 9.92
N VAL A 300 11.92 -0.67 10.29
CA VAL A 300 12.74 0.35 9.62
C VAL A 300 14.02 -0.31 9.16
N GLU A 301 14.18 -0.47 7.85
CA GLU A 301 15.38 -1.09 7.26
C GLU A 301 16.60 -0.17 7.39
N ASP A 302 17.79 -0.74 7.23
CA ASP A 302 19.04 0.01 7.23
C ASP A 302 19.01 1.16 6.21
N GLY A 303 19.56 2.32 6.62
CA GLY A 303 19.52 3.56 5.85
C GLY A 303 18.14 4.21 5.68
N ALA A 304 17.05 3.57 6.12
CA ALA A 304 15.70 4.14 6.08
C ALA A 304 15.40 4.98 7.35
N TRP A 305 14.41 5.86 7.26
CA TRP A 305 14.02 6.74 8.36
C TRP A 305 12.50 6.83 8.54
N LEU A 306 12.01 6.35 9.69
CA LEU A 306 10.67 6.67 10.18
C LEU A 306 10.72 7.90 11.10
N ASN A 307 10.21 9.04 10.62
CA ASN A 307 10.13 10.25 11.42
C ASN A 307 8.69 10.50 11.91
N LEU A 308 8.45 10.24 13.19
CA LEU A 308 7.16 10.49 13.86
C LEU A 308 7.15 11.82 14.64
N TYR A 309 8.19 12.64 14.46
CA TYR A 309 8.28 13.96 15.05
C TYR A 309 8.38 15.03 13.99
N ASP A 310 7.50 16.02 14.12
CA ASP A 310 7.58 17.24 13.35
C ASP A 310 7.46 18.44 14.27
N SER A 311 8.60 19.03 14.62
CA SER A 311 8.67 20.27 15.41
C SER A 311 7.94 21.44 14.77
N SER A 312 7.66 21.37 13.46
CA SER A 312 6.94 22.41 12.72
C SER A 312 5.44 22.17 12.62
N SER A 313 4.92 21.00 13.04
CA SER A 313 3.50 20.66 12.98
C SER A 313 2.90 20.60 14.38
N ALA A 314 1.88 21.41 14.64
CA ALA A 314 1.05 21.28 15.85
C ALA A 314 0.20 19.99 15.87
N TYR A 315 0.22 19.20 14.79
CA TYR A 315 -0.69 18.08 14.56
C TYR A 315 0.00 16.71 14.49
N ALA A 316 1.32 16.63 14.67
CA ALA A 316 2.02 15.35 14.75
C ALA A 316 1.50 14.58 15.97
N THR A 317 0.56 13.67 15.74
CA THR A 317 -0.16 12.94 16.78
C THR A 317 0.13 11.47 16.61
N ILE A 318 1.08 10.96 17.38
CA ILE A 318 1.17 9.51 17.58
C ILE A 318 -0.03 9.18 18.48
N HIS A 319 -1.07 8.58 17.92
CA HIS A 319 -2.28 8.23 18.67
C HIS A 319 -1.96 7.17 19.72
N ASP A 320 -1.11 6.22 19.35
CA ASP A 320 -0.60 5.19 20.25
C ASP A 320 0.79 4.73 19.79
N ALA A 321 1.79 4.92 20.65
CA ALA A 321 3.16 4.46 20.45
C ALA A 321 3.40 3.05 21.01
N ARG A 322 2.33 2.30 21.33
CA ARG A 322 2.39 0.95 21.88
C ARG A 322 2.25 -0.11 20.79
N THR A 323 3.11 -1.12 20.82
CA THR A 323 2.98 -2.33 20.00
C THR A 323 2.09 -3.37 20.70
N ALA A 324 1.28 -4.10 19.93
CA ALA A 324 0.37 -5.12 20.47
C ALA A 324 1.04 -6.48 20.65
N SER A 325 0.39 -7.35 21.43
CA SER A 325 0.82 -8.72 21.64
C SER A 325 1.03 -9.50 20.33
N GLY A 326 2.08 -10.30 20.28
CA GLY A 326 2.46 -11.10 19.11
C GLY A 326 3.12 -10.29 17.99
N THR A 327 3.33 -8.99 18.16
CA THR A 327 4.05 -8.19 17.15
C THR A 327 5.56 -8.27 17.35
N ILE A 328 6.28 -8.26 16.24
CA ILE A 328 7.75 -8.14 16.20
C ILE A 328 8.05 -6.85 15.44
N SER A 329 8.75 -5.94 16.12
CA SER A 329 9.26 -4.69 15.56
C SER A 329 10.77 -4.74 15.42
N ARG A 330 11.30 -4.14 14.35
CA ARG A 330 12.73 -4.11 14.03
C ARG A 330 13.13 -2.71 13.57
N ILE A 331 14.16 -2.14 14.17
CA ILE A 331 14.68 -0.80 13.85
C ILE A 331 16.17 -0.95 13.51
N ASP A 332 16.47 -1.14 12.22
CA ASP A 332 17.85 -1.18 11.71
C ASP A 332 18.28 0.17 11.12
N GLY A 333 17.32 0.96 10.64
CA GLY A 333 17.54 2.36 10.27
C GLY A 333 17.33 3.33 11.44
N THR A 334 16.74 4.49 11.16
CA THR A 334 16.42 5.49 12.18
C THR A 334 14.91 5.58 12.43
N MET A 335 14.51 5.59 13.69
CA MET A 335 13.16 5.96 14.12
C MET A 335 13.24 7.18 15.04
N THR A 336 12.48 8.23 14.75
CA THR A 336 12.44 9.44 15.57
C THR A 336 11.07 9.65 16.19
N LEU A 337 11.05 9.81 17.52
CA LEU A 337 9.87 10.14 18.30
C LEU A 337 9.88 11.62 18.69
N ALA A 338 8.72 12.11 19.17
CA ALA A 338 8.65 13.43 19.76
C ALA A 338 9.58 13.54 21.00
N PRO A 339 10.03 14.75 21.38
CA PRO A 339 10.80 14.95 22.60
C PRO A 339 10.11 14.32 23.81
N ALA A 340 10.85 13.55 24.60
CA ALA A 340 10.35 12.74 25.72
C ALA A 340 9.30 11.67 25.35
N GLY A 341 9.00 11.46 24.07
CA GLY A 341 8.19 10.35 23.59
C GLY A 341 8.93 9.03 23.73
N ALA A 342 8.19 7.95 24.01
CA ALA A 342 8.73 6.61 24.13
C ALA A 342 7.93 5.62 23.28
N LEU A 343 8.65 4.67 22.65
CA LEU A 343 8.04 3.48 22.05
C LEU A 343 7.72 2.50 23.18
N THR A 344 6.51 1.97 23.25
CA THR A 344 6.12 1.00 24.27
C THR A 344 6.01 -0.40 23.64
N CYS A 345 6.88 -1.31 24.06
CA CYS A 345 6.80 -2.73 23.73
C CYS A 345 5.82 -3.41 24.69
N GLY A 346 4.61 -3.69 24.20
CA GLY A 346 3.53 -4.28 25.00
C GLY A 346 3.73 -5.76 25.34
N ASP A 347 2.85 -6.29 26.18
CA ASP A 347 2.83 -7.71 26.57
C ASP A 347 2.80 -8.66 25.35
N GLY A 348 3.77 -9.57 25.28
CA GLY A 348 3.96 -10.52 24.19
C GLY A 348 4.48 -9.90 22.89
N ALA A 349 4.85 -8.62 22.88
CA ALA A 349 5.53 -7.99 21.75
C ALA A 349 7.05 -8.10 21.89
N VAL A 350 7.75 -7.99 20.76
CA VAL A 350 9.21 -7.92 20.69
C VAL A 350 9.62 -6.68 19.91
N VAL A 351 10.63 -5.95 20.41
CA VAL A 351 11.27 -4.85 19.68
C VAL A 351 12.77 -5.05 19.67
N GLY A 352 13.41 -4.91 18.52
CA GLY A 352 14.86 -5.03 18.37
C GLY A 352 15.38 -4.26 17.16
N GLY A 353 16.58 -4.62 16.71
CA GLY A 353 17.25 -3.99 15.55
C GLY A 353 18.63 -3.44 15.92
N GLY A 354 19.46 -3.17 14.91
CA GLY A 354 20.80 -2.59 15.09
C GLY A 354 20.89 -1.09 14.83
N GLY A 355 19.75 -0.42 14.67
CA GLY A 355 19.66 0.98 14.28
C GLY A 355 19.49 1.93 15.46
N THR A 356 18.89 3.09 15.20
CA THR A 356 18.70 4.16 16.20
C THR A 356 17.23 4.48 16.45
N LEU A 357 16.84 4.44 17.72
CA LEU A 357 15.59 5.01 18.24
C LEU A 357 15.88 6.34 18.93
N ALA A 358 15.59 7.44 18.24
CA ALA A 358 15.67 8.79 18.79
C ALA A 358 14.43 9.11 19.64
N GLY A 359 14.46 8.66 20.90
CA GLY A 359 13.37 8.74 21.87
C GLY A 359 13.62 7.79 23.05
N GLY A 360 12.62 7.56 23.90
CA GLY A 360 12.67 6.54 24.94
C GLY A 360 12.14 5.18 24.48
N LEU A 361 12.40 4.14 25.28
CA LEU A 361 11.82 2.81 25.10
C LEU A 361 11.27 2.30 26.43
N VAL A 362 10.05 1.78 26.41
CA VAL A 362 9.45 1.09 27.57
C VAL A 362 9.18 -0.35 27.16
N VAL A 363 9.70 -1.31 27.92
CA VAL A 363 9.40 -2.74 27.74
C VAL A 363 8.54 -3.18 28.91
N GLU A 364 7.27 -3.46 28.64
CA GLU A 364 6.33 -3.86 29.67
C GLU A 364 6.47 -5.32 30.10
N ALA A 365 5.74 -5.70 31.15
CA ALA A 365 5.64 -7.08 31.58
C ALA A 365 5.19 -7.98 30.42
N GLY A 366 5.91 -9.06 30.16
CA GLY A 366 5.67 -9.98 29.04
C GLY A 366 6.17 -9.48 27.68
N GLY A 367 6.56 -8.20 27.55
CA GLY A 367 7.28 -7.68 26.39
C GLY A 367 8.76 -8.08 26.41
N ALA A 368 9.41 -8.04 25.26
CA ALA A 368 10.84 -8.35 25.16
C ALA A 368 11.63 -7.41 24.24
N LEU A 369 12.91 -7.23 24.58
CA LEU A 369 13.92 -6.72 23.65
C LEU A 369 14.44 -7.89 22.80
N GLY A 370 14.37 -7.78 21.48
CA GLY A 370 14.87 -8.78 20.53
C GLY A 370 16.28 -8.48 20.06
N ALA A 371 17.11 -9.52 19.93
CA ALA A 371 18.38 -9.46 19.21
C ALA A 371 18.55 -10.71 18.33
N ASP A 372 18.89 -10.50 17.07
CA ASP A 372 19.07 -11.56 16.07
C ASP A 372 20.49 -11.48 15.52
N LYS A 373 21.23 -12.57 15.65
CA LYS A 373 22.63 -12.67 15.23
C LYS A 373 22.82 -12.33 13.75
N ASP A 374 21.92 -12.82 12.91
CA ASP A 374 22.05 -12.69 11.45
C ASP A 374 21.27 -11.49 10.91
N GLY A 375 20.39 -10.91 11.72
CA GLY A 375 19.42 -9.90 11.31
C GLY A 375 19.64 -8.50 11.88
N THR A 376 20.39 -8.34 12.97
CA THR A 376 20.63 -7.04 13.61
C THR A 376 22.08 -6.60 13.44
N GLY A 377 22.30 -5.38 12.92
CA GLY A 377 23.64 -4.80 12.73
C GLY A 377 24.41 -4.48 14.03
N GLY A 378 23.93 -4.95 15.18
CA GLY A 378 24.46 -4.64 16.50
C GLY A 378 23.35 -4.44 17.53
N ALA A 379 23.72 -3.81 18.65
CA ALA A 379 22.78 -3.38 19.67
C ALA A 379 21.86 -2.28 19.14
N LEU A 380 20.60 -2.24 19.61
CA LEU A 380 19.71 -1.12 19.35
C LEU A 380 20.22 0.12 20.11
N ASP A 381 20.39 1.24 19.42
CA ASP A 381 20.80 2.50 20.04
C ASP A 381 19.60 3.37 20.38
N VAL A 382 19.35 3.64 21.66
CA VAL A 382 18.26 4.48 22.15
C VAL A 382 18.81 5.80 22.71
N THR A 383 18.33 6.94 22.22
CA THR A 383 18.88 8.23 22.67
C THR A 383 18.27 8.72 23.99
N GLY A 384 17.09 8.21 24.37
CA GLY A 384 16.40 8.51 25.61
C GLY A 384 16.64 7.47 26.69
N ALA A 385 15.79 7.51 27.73
CA ALA A 385 15.79 6.50 28.79
C ALA A 385 15.12 5.21 28.32
N VAL A 386 15.55 4.09 28.89
CA VAL A 386 14.93 2.78 28.68
C VAL A 386 14.45 2.20 30.00
N ASP A 387 13.17 1.83 30.07
CA ASP A 387 12.55 1.26 31.25
C ASP A 387 12.07 -0.17 30.97
N PHE A 388 12.57 -1.14 31.74
CA PHE A 388 12.07 -2.52 31.75
C PHE A 388 11.20 -2.75 32.99
N ALA A 389 9.93 -3.06 32.77
CA ALA A 389 9.00 -3.44 33.82
C ALA A 389 9.34 -4.83 34.40
N ALA A 390 8.82 -5.12 35.60
CA ALA A 390 8.96 -6.45 36.18
C ALA A 390 8.25 -7.49 35.30
N GLY A 391 8.97 -8.54 34.90
CA GLY A 391 8.46 -9.55 33.97
C GLY A 391 8.75 -9.26 32.49
N ALA A 392 9.48 -8.19 32.16
CA ALA A 392 10.04 -7.98 30.83
C ALA A 392 11.22 -8.94 30.55
N GLY A 393 11.54 -9.15 29.28
CA GLY A 393 12.59 -10.08 28.86
C GLY A 393 13.52 -9.61 27.74
N VAL A 394 14.46 -10.49 27.40
CA VAL A 394 15.33 -10.39 26.22
C VAL A 394 15.18 -11.68 25.41
N ALA A 395 14.90 -11.55 24.12
CA ALA A 395 14.72 -12.65 23.18
C ALA A 395 15.88 -12.68 22.17
N LEU A 396 16.71 -13.71 22.26
CA LEU A 396 17.81 -13.98 21.34
C LEU A 396 17.40 -15.00 20.28
N THR A 397 17.85 -14.81 19.05
CA THR A 397 17.67 -15.77 17.94
C THR A 397 19.00 -16.02 17.23
N GLY A 398 19.29 -17.28 16.90
CA GLY A 398 20.43 -17.67 16.06
C GLY A 398 21.80 -17.71 16.77
N TYR A 399 21.88 -17.32 18.04
CA TYR A 399 23.10 -17.41 18.84
C TYR A 399 23.36 -18.84 19.33
N VAL A 400 24.62 -19.22 19.47
CA VAL A 400 24.99 -20.43 20.23
C VAL A 400 25.58 -20.08 21.58
N SER A 401 25.53 -21.01 22.55
CA SER A 401 25.98 -20.73 23.93
C SER A 401 27.45 -20.31 24.04
N GLU A 402 28.32 -20.86 23.18
CA GLU A 402 29.75 -20.50 23.12
C GLU A 402 29.94 -19.01 22.75
N GLU A 403 29.11 -18.48 21.84
CA GLU A 403 29.16 -17.07 21.44
C GLU A 403 28.74 -16.13 22.56
N LEU A 404 27.91 -16.63 23.47
CA LEU A 404 27.44 -15.89 24.64
C LEU A 404 28.42 -15.99 25.82
N GLU A 405 29.51 -16.75 25.73
CA GLU A 405 30.58 -16.72 26.75
C GLU A 405 31.23 -15.33 26.83
N THR A 406 31.26 -14.62 25.70
CA THR A 406 31.55 -13.19 25.66
C THR A 406 30.25 -12.40 25.73
N PRO A 407 30.14 -11.35 26.57
CA PRO A 407 28.94 -10.52 26.61
C PRO A 407 28.64 -9.90 25.24
N VAL A 408 27.41 -10.13 24.76
CA VAL A 408 26.90 -9.53 23.52
C VAL A 408 26.01 -8.35 23.90
N ALA A 409 26.39 -7.14 23.47
CA ALA A 409 25.55 -5.97 23.65
C ALA A 409 24.28 -6.08 22.80
N VAL A 410 23.12 -5.86 23.41
CA VAL A 410 21.81 -5.92 22.74
C VAL A 410 21.09 -4.57 22.73
N LEU A 411 21.48 -3.65 23.61
CA LEU A 411 20.90 -2.32 23.72
C LEU A 411 21.92 -1.34 24.29
N ASN A 412 21.99 -0.14 23.70
CA ASN A 412 22.62 1.03 24.29
C ASN A 412 21.57 2.11 24.53
N ALA A 413 21.66 2.81 25.66
CA ALA A 413 20.75 3.90 26.01
C ALA A 413 21.52 5.10 26.56
N ALA A 414 21.45 6.24 25.87
CA ALA A 414 22.11 7.47 26.32
C ALA A 414 21.42 8.09 27.55
N GLY A 415 20.12 7.86 27.73
CA GLY A 415 19.37 8.29 28.92
C GLY A 415 19.45 7.33 30.11
N GLY A 416 20.23 6.24 29.99
CA GLY A 416 20.31 5.17 30.99
C GLY A 416 19.23 4.11 30.86
N ILE A 417 19.45 2.97 31.53
CA ILE A 417 18.58 1.79 31.51
C ILE A 417 18.13 1.48 32.95
N ALA A 418 16.83 1.49 33.18
CA ALA A 418 16.22 1.04 34.43
C ALA A 418 15.60 -0.34 34.27
N VAL A 419 15.88 -1.23 35.24
CA VAL A 419 15.38 -2.61 35.25
C VAL A 419 14.70 -2.89 36.59
N ALA A 420 13.39 -3.08 36.58
CA ALA A 420 12.60 -3.23 37.82
C ALA A 420 12.77 -4.61 38.49
N ALA A 421 13.13 -5.64 37.74
CA ALA A 421 13.41 -6.99 38.22
C ALA A 421 14.36 -7.72 37.23
N PRO A 422 15.06 -8.79 37.63
CA PRO A 422 15.91 -9.55 36.71
C PRO A 422 15.16 -9.96 35.43
N LEU A 423 15.73 -9.64 34.27
CA LEU A 423 15.12 -9.93 32.97
C LEU A 423 15.18 -11.42 32.66
N THR A 424 14.10 -11.96 32.10
CA THR A 424 14.12 -13.32 31.54
C THR A 424 14.84 -13.31 30.20
N VAL A 425 15.77 -14.24 29.98
CA VAL A 425 16.44 -14.39 28.69
C VAL A 425 15.99 -15.68 28.01
N SER A 426 15.52 -15.57 26.77
CA SER A 426 15.21 -16.72 25.92
C SER A 426 16.16 -16.80 24.73
N LEU A 427 16.51 -18.02 24.31
CA LEU A 427 17.24 -18.31 23.09
C LEU A 427 16.38 -19.22 22.21
N ASP A 428 16.10 -18.76 20.99
CA ASP A 428 15.22 -19.42 20.01
C ASP A 428 13.85 -19.80 20.61
N GLY A 429 13.27 -18.86 21.36
CA GLY A 429 11.98 -19.02 22.03
C GLY A 429 12.00 -19.86 23.32
N ILE A 430 13.16 -20.37 23.74
CA ILE A 430 13.29 -21.19 24.97
C ILE A 430 13.97 -20.36 26.06
N VAL A 431 13.31 -20.17 27.20
CA VAL A 431 13.93 -19.52 28.37
C VAL A 431 15.15 -20.30 28.84
N LYS A 432 16.29 -19.61 29.00
CA LYS A 432 17.57 -20.19 29.43
C LYS A 432 18.00 -19.60 30.78
N PRO A 433 17.81 -20.31 31.90
CA PRO A 433 18.23 -19.83 33.22
C PRO A 433 19.74 -19.61 33.36
N SER A 434 20.55 -20.20 32.48
CA SER A 434 21.99 -20.02 32.40
C SER A 434 22.41 -18.77 31.62
N LEU A 435 21.48 -18.04 31.01
CA LEU A 435 21.74 -16.76 30.37
C LEU A 435 21.29 -15.63 31.29
N ARG A 436 22.07 -14.55 31.32
CA ARG A 436 21.73 -13.33 32.07
C ARG A 436 21.90 -12.10 31.20
N ALA A 437 21.00 -11.15 31.41
CA ALA A 437 21.13 -9.79 30.91
C ALA A 437 21.73 -8.93 32.04
N ASP A 438 22.88 -8.34 31.79
CA ASP A 438 23.64 -7.52 32.74
C ASP A 438 23.82 -6.11 32.18
N LEU A 439 23.80 -5.12 33.07
CA LEU A 439 24.14 -3.74 32.75
C LEU A 439 25.65 -3.51 32.94
N ASN A 440 26.24 -2.63 32.12
CA ASN A 440 27.56 -2.07 32.41
C ASN A 440 27.55 -1.18 33.68
N ALA A 441 28.73 -0.77 34.13
CA ALA A 441 28.90 0.04 35.34
C ALA A 441 28.16 1.39 35.24
N GLU A 442 28.05 1.94 34.04
CA GLU A 442 27.38 3.21 33.75
C GLU A 442 25.85 3.06 33.65
N GLY A 443 25.32 1.84 33.54
CA GLY A 443 23.89 1.58 33.34
C GLY A 443 23.36 2.02 31.97
N THR A 444 24.22 2.11 30.96
CA THR A 444 23.91 2.59 29.60
C THR A 444 23.94 1.50 28.54
N THR A 445 24.49 0.33 28.84
CA THR A 445 24.56 -0.80 27.90
C THR A 445 24.02 -2.05 28.59
N LEU A 446 23.07 -2.72 27.94
CA LEU A 446 22.56 -4.02 28.33
C LEU A 446 23.22 -5.08 27.45
N SER A 447 23.87 -6.05 28.08
CA SER A 447 24.51 -7.17 27.39
C SER A 447 23.96 -8.50 27.90
N VAL A 448 23.87 -9.47 27.01
CA VAL A 448 23.54 -10.86 27.37
C VAL A 448 24.79 -11.71 27.37
N ARG A 449 24.94 -12.56 28.38
CA ARG A 449 26.01 -13.55 28.46
C ARG A 449 25.57 -14.87 29.06
N PHE A 450 26.33 -15.91 28.78
CA PHE A 450 26.28 -17.18 29.46
C PHE A 450 26.93 -17.04 30.84
N GLN A 451 26.17 -17.40 31.87
CA GLN A 451 26.66 -17.57 33.22
C GLN A 451 26.46 -19.04 33.60
N PRO A 452 27.55 -19.83 33.74
CA PRO A 452 27.44 -21.19 34.21
C PRO A 452 26.68 -21.17 35.54
N ILE A 453 25.57 -21.91 35.60
CA ILE A 453 24.92 -22.20 36.88
C ILE A 453 25.95 -23.06 37.61
N GLY A 454 26.67 -22.46 38.56
CA GLY A 454 27.73 -23.15 39.28
C GLY A 454 27.20 -24.49 39.78
N THR A 455 27.97 -25.55 39.55
CA THR A 455 27.70 -26.87 40.14
C THR A 455 27.57 -26.65 41.64
N VAL A 456 26.37 -26.83 42.21
CA VAL A 456 26.20 -26.87 43.66
C VAL A 456 26.99 -28.10 44.12
N LEU A 457 28.19 -27.88 44.64
CA LEU A 457 28.94 -28.89 45.37
C LEU A 457 28.13 -29.23 46.62
N CYS A 458 27.32 -30.28 46.53
CA CYS A 458 26.71 -30.90 47.70
C CYS A 458 27.83 -31.66 48.43
N VAL A 459 28.52 -30.98 49.35
CA VAL A 459 29.42 -31.62 50.30
C VAL A 459 28.52 -32.39 51.27
N ARG A 460 28.49 -33.72 51.14
CA ARG A 460 27.84 -34.62 52.10
C ARG A 460 28.70 -34.82 53.33
#